data_AF-A0A3M2LW87-F1
#
_entry.id   AF-A0A3M2LW87-F1
#
_cell.length_a   1.000
_cell.length_b   1.000
_cell.length_c   1.000
_cell.angle_alpha   90.00
_cell.angle_beta   90.00
_cell.angle_gamma   90.00
#
_symmetry.space_group_name_H-M   'P 1'
#
loop_
_entity.id
_entity.type
_entity.pdbx_description
1 polymer ?
#
loop_
_entity_poly.entity_id
_entity_poly.type
_entity_poly.pdbx_seq_one_letter_code
_entity_poly.pdbx_strand_id
1 'polypeptide(L)'
;MRTPADDDDLIATFVCKDPESGDLDDCPAFYRTNRGSWIAQGKRRGPQVAAQLRSLADDETFCEFPDPLMDLVVRTYVKERYGIDLGGAAQ
;
A
#
# COMPACT_ATOMS: atom_id res chain seq x y z
N MET A 1 -11.17 -13.36 -22.75
CA MET A 1 -10.51 -12.31 -21.93
C MET A 1 -11.62 -11.62 -21.14
N ARG A 2 -11.81 -11.98 -19.87
CA ARG A 2 -12.73 -11.21 -19.01
C ARG A 2 -11.97 -9.96 -18.61
N THR A 3 -12.43 -8.80 -19.09
CA THR A 3 -12.14 -7.52 -18.44
C THR A 3 -12.55 -7.65 -16.98
N PRO A 4 -11.81 -7.09 -16.00
CA PRO A 4 -12.39 -6.83 -14.69
C PRO A 4 -13.66 -6.03 -14.99
N ALA A 5 -14.82 -6.65 -14.79
CA ALA A 5 -16.09 -5.95 -14.90
C ALA A 5 -16.01 -4.78 -13.91
N ASP A 6 -16.49 -3.61 -14.35
CA ASP A 6 -16.59 -2.36 -13.59
C ASP A 6 -16.41 -2.56 -12.09
N ASP A 7 -15.34 -2.01 -11.49
CA ASP A 7 -15.10 -2.07 -10.05
C ASP A 7 -16.25 -1.38 -9.30
N ASP A 8 -17.33 -2.13 -9.06
CA ASP A 8 -18.63 -1.81 -8.42
C ASP A 8 -18.58 -0.63 -7.42
N ASP A 9 -18.56 0.63 -7.88
CA ASP A 9 -18.45 1.83 -7.04
C ASP A 9 -17.23 1.84 -6.07
N LEU A 10 -16.13 1.14 -6.38
CA LEU A 10 -14.93 1.14 -5.53
C LEU A 10 -14.21 2.50 -5.61
N ILE A 11 -14.16 3.21 -4.49
CA ILE A 11 -13.45 4.50 -4.40
C ILE A 11 -12.23 4.33 -3.52
N ALA A 12 -11.07 4.74 -4.01
CA ALA A 12 -9.82 4.79 -3.25
C ALA A 12 -9.50 6.25 -2.85
N THR A 13 -9.29 6.48 -1.56
CA THR A 13 -8.91 7.77 -0.98
C THR A 13 -7.47 7.70 -0.50
N PHE A 14 -6.65 8.66 -0.90
CA PHE A 14 -5.23 8.73 -0.51
C PHE A 14 -5.06 8.84 1.01
N VAL A 15 -4.10 8.09 1.55
CA VAL A 15 -3.73 8.13 2.98
C VAL A 15 -2.31 8.64 3.17
N CYS A 16 -1.33 7.96 2.58
CA CYS A 16 0.08 8.35 2.69
C CYS A 16 0.91 7.80 1.53
N LYS A 17 2.10 8.39 1.33
CA LYS A 17 3.13 7.95 0.39
C LYS A 17 4.49 7.91 1.09
N ASP A 18 5.44 7.26 0.44
CA ASP A 18 6.83 7.17 0.91
C ASP A 18 7.37 8.57 1.30
N PRO A 19 7.71 8.79 2.59
CA PRO A 19 8.12 10.11 3.08
C PRO A 19 9.49 10.54 2.55
N GLU A 20 10.32 9.61 2.07
CA GLU A 20 11.65 9.92 1.52
C GLU A 20 11.62 10.23 0.02
N SER A 21 10.43 10.24 -0.57
CA SER A 21 10.28 10.40 -2.01
C SER A 21 10.16 11.87 -2.45
N GLY A 22 10.91 12.26 -3.48
CA GLY A 22 10.86 13.61 -4.07
C GLY A 22 9.61 13.87 -4.93
N ASP A 23 9.42 15.13 -5.33
CA ASP A 23 8.20 15.64 -5.98
C ASP A 23 7.92 15.12 -7.41
N LEU A 24 8.78 14.28 -8.00
CA LEU A 24 8.79 14.04 -9.46
C LEU A 24 8.64 12.59 -9.94
N ASP A 25 8.47 11.57 -9.08
CA ASP A 25 8.35 10.17 -9.52
C ASP A 25 7.31 9.32 -8.78
N ASP A 26 6.96 8.16 -9.37
CA ASP A 26 6.00 7.15 -8.91
C ASP A 26 6.39 6.52 -7.55
N CYS A 27 5.85 7.07 -6.48
CA CYS A 27 6.17 6.65 -5.11
C CYS A 27 5.19 5.60 -4.61
N PRO A 28 5.66 4.62 -3.82
CA PRO A 28 4.75 3.75 -3.09
C PRO A 28 3.79 4.56 -2.21
N ALA A 29 2.52 4.16 -2.20
CA ALA A 29 1.43 4.85 -1.53
C ALA A 29 0.32 3.89 -1.10
N PHE A 30 -0.42 4.28 -0.06
CA PHE A 30 -1.57 3.55 0.45
C PHE A 30 -2.84 4.39 0.37
N TYR A 31 -3.94 3.71 0.05
CA TYR A 31 -5.26 4.29 -0.12
C TYR A 31 -6.29 3.49 0.69
N ARG A 32 -7.25 4.19 1.28
CA ARG A 32 -8.40 3.60 1.95
C ARG A 32 -9.54 3.45 0.96
N THR A 33 -10.24 2.32 0.99
CA THR A 33 -11.44 2.17 0.15
C THR A 33 -12.72 2.53 0.91
N ASN A 34 -13.75 2.93 0.19
CA ASN A 34 -15.11 3.09 0.73
C ASN A 34 -15.73 1.77 1.26
N ARG A 35 -15.08 0.63 1.01
CA ARG A 35 -15.48 -0.71 1.53
C ARG A 35 -14.74 -1.10 2.81
N GLY A 36 -13.88 -0.24 3.35
CA GLY A 36 -13.08 -0.56 4.53
C GLY A 36 -11.89 -1.49 4.25
N SER A 37 -11.51 -1.67 2.98
CA SER A 37 -10.26 -2.31 2.56
C SER A 37 -9.18 -1.28 2.22
N TRP A 38 -8.03 -1.73 1.75
CA TRP A 38 -6.91 -0.87 1.32
C TRP A 38 -6.50 -1.23 -0.10
N ILE A 39 -6.02 -0.23 -0.84
CA ILE A 39 -5.29 -0.39 -2.10
C ILE A 39 -3.88 0.16 -1.88
N ALA A 40 -2.89 -0.50 -2.46
CA ALA A 40 -1.51 -0.10 -2.33
C ALA A 40 -0.85 0.01 -3.71
N GLN A 41 -0.23 1.16 -3.97
CA GLN A 41 0.68 1.37 -5.08
C GLN A 41 2.09 1.10 -4.56
N GLY A 42 2.87 0.27 -5.25
CA GLY A 42 4.25 0.00 -4.84
C GLY A 42 5.13 -0.38 -6.01
N LYS A 43 6.39 -0.70 -5.72
CA LYS A 43 7.36 -0.96 -6.78
C LYS A 43 7.24 -2.43 -7.24
N ARG A 44 6.87 -2.65 -8.51
CA ARG A 44 6.81 -3.99 -9.08
C ARG A 44 8.18 -4.67 -9.05
N ARG A 45 8.22 -5.97 -8.74
CA ARG A 45 9.45 -6.79 -8.70
C ARG A 45 9.38 -7.91 -9.74
N GLY A 46 10.54 -8.48 -10.07
CA GLY A 46 10.69 -9.48 -11.13
C GLY A 46 10.38 -10.92 -10.69
N PRO A 47 10.46 -11.89 -11.62
CA PRO A 47 10.12 -13.29 -11.38
C PRO A 47 10.91 -13.95 -10.23
N GLN A 48 12.14 -13.50 -9.99
CA GLN A 48 12.95 -14.00 -8.88
C GLN A 48 12.30 -13.74 -7.51
N VAL A 49 11.65 -12.59 -7.34
CA VAL A 49 10.91 -12.28 -6.10
C VAL A 49 9.59 -13.05 -6.09
N ALA A 50 8.89 -13.14 -7.22
CA ALA A 50 7.65 -13.92 -7.33
C ALA A 50 7.82 -15.37 -6.86
N ALA A 51 8.91 -16.03 -7.26
CA ALA A 51 9.21 -17.41 -6.90
C ALA A 51 9.48 -17.63 -5.39
N GLN A 52 9.67 -16.55 -4.61
CA GLN A 52 9.83 -16.60 -3.15
C GLN A 52 8.49 -16.45 -2.42
N LEU A 53 7.43 -16.02 -3.11
CA LEU A 53 6.10 -15.86 -2.55
C LEU A 53 5.37 -17.19 -2.48
N ARG A 54 4.48 -17.33 -1.49
CA ARG A 54 3.70 -18.55 -1.29
C ARG A 54 2.43 -18.51 -2.11
N SER A 55 2.31 -19.40 -3.09
CA SER A 55 1.07 -19.68 -3.83
C SER A 55 0.43 -18.46 -4.51
N LEU A 56 1.23 -17.56 -5.08
CA LEU A 56 0.74 -16.37 -5.80
C LEU A 56 -0.23 -16.81 -6.92
N ALA A 57 -1.50 -16.43 -6.81
CA ALA A 57 -2.54 -16.78 -7.77
C ALA A 57 -2.52 -15.88 -9.02
N ASP A 58 -3.24 -16.29 -10.07
CA ASP A 58 -3.26 -15.58 -11.36
C ASP A 58 -3.91 -14.18 -11.27
N ASP A 59 -4.76 -13.94 -10.27
CA ASP A 59 -5.42 -12.66 -9.98
C ASP A 59 -4.70 -11.84 -8.89
N GLU A 60 -3.55 -12.33 -8.41
CA GLU A 60 -2.73 -11.65 -7.41
C GLU A 60 -1.51 -10.97 -8.05
N THR A 61 -1.02 -9.94 -7.36
CA THR A 61 0.21 -9.23 -7.74
C THR A 61 1.03 -8.94 -6.49
N PHE A 62 2.28 -8.50 -6.69
CA PHE A 62 3.19 -8.17 -5.60
C PHE A 62 3.98 -6.89 -5.90
N CYS A 63 4.13 -6.10 -4.84
CA CYS A 63 4.84 -4.83 -4.85
C CYS A 63 5.79 -4.79 -3.64
N GLU A 64 6.95 -4.17 -3.82
CA GLU A 64 7.82 -3.82 -2.71
C GLU A 64 7.47 -2.44 -2.16
N PHE A 65 7.47 -2.35 -0.83
CA PHE A 65 7.24 -1.12 -0.07
C PHE A 65 8.45 -0.82 0.81
N PRO A 66 8.90 0.44 0.87
CA PRO A 66 10.02 0.84 1.72
C PRO A 66 9.61 0.88 3.18
N ASP A 67 10.57 0.60 4.08
CA ASP A 67 10.33 0.51 5.53
C ASP A 67 9.79 1.82 6.14
N PRO A 68 10.27 3.03 5.78
CA PRO A 68 9.72 4.29 6.28
C PRO A 68 8.24 4.50 5.92
N LEU A 69 7.79 4.02 4.76
CA LEU A 69 6.38 4.05 4.41
C LEU A 69 5.57 3.10 5.29
N MET A 70 6.09 1.91 5.56
CA MET A 70 5.40 0.95 6.43
C MET A 70 5.24 1.48 7.85
N ASP A 71 6.28 2.10 8.41
CA ASP A 71 6.21 2.79 9.71
C ASP A 71 5.13 3.87 9.70
N LEU A 72 5.11 4.73 8.67
CA LEU A 72 4.10 5.78 8.51
C LEU A 72 2.67 5.20 8.44
N VAL A 73 2.44 4.14 7.66
CA VAL A 73 1.14 3.45 7.57
C VAL A 73 0.68 2.92 8.92
N VAL A 74 1.58 2.27 9.66
CA VAL A 74 1.27 1.71 10.99
C VAL A 74 0.88 2.81 11.96
N ARG A 75 1.65 3.91 12.00
CA ARG A 75 1.34 5.06 12.86
C ARG A 75 -0.01 5.67 12.51
N THR A 76 -0.28 5.89 11.22
CA THR A 76 -1.56 6.43 10.76
C THR A 76 -2.71 5.51 11.13
N TYR A 77 -2.61 4.22 10.83
CA TYR A 77 -3.67 3.25 11.13
C TYR A 77 -3.96 3.17 12.63
N VAL A 78 -2.91 3.10 13.47
CA VAL A 78 -3.10 2.96 14.91
C VAL A 78 -3.71 4.22 15.53
N LYS A 79 -3.26 5.40 15.06
CA LYS A 79 -3.82 6.68 15.48
C LYS A 79 -5.29 6.81 15.11
N GLU A 80 -5.65 6.53 13.86
CA GLU A 80 -7.02 6.67 13.37
C GLU A 80 -7.96 5.60 13.96
N ARG A 81 -7.51 4.35 14.04
CA ARG A 81 -8.38 3.23 14.44
C ARG A 81 -8.56 3.11 15.95
N TYR A 82 -7.51 3.42 16.72
CA TYR A 82 -7.46 3.19 18.16
C TYR A 82 -7.23 4.47 18.98
N GLY A 83 -6.98 5.62 18.34
CA GLY A 83 -6.70 6.87 19.05
C GLY A 83 -5.34 6.89 19.77
N ILE A 84 -4.45 5.95 19.45
CA ILE A 84 -3.14 5.82 20.08
C ILE A 84 -2.10 6.46 19.16
N ASP A 85 -1.38 7.47 19.65
CA ASP A 85 -0.24 8.03 18.94
C ASP A 85 1.02 7.25 19.32
N LEU A 86 1.63 6.58 18.32
CA LEU A 86 2.87 5.82 18.51
C LEU A 86 4.13 6.73 18.55
N GLY A 87 3.95 8.06 18.49
CA GLY A 87 5.04 9.05 18.49
C GLY A 87 5.74 9.18 17.15
N GLY A 88 6.93 9.78 17.13
CA GLY A 88 7.91 9.65 16.05
C GLY A 88 9.08 8.81 16.56
N ALA A 89 9.64 7.92 15.72
CA ALA A 89 10.90 7.26 16.07
C ALA A 89 11.94 8.37 16.38
N ALA A 90 12.52 8.32 17.57
CA ALA A 90 13.68 9.15 17.88
C ALA A 90 14.75 8.85 16.82
N GLN A 91 15.13 9.88 16.06
CA GLN A 91 16.29 9.84 15.18
C GLN A 91 17.56 9.76 16.02
#